data_AF-C1DY07-F1
#
_entry.id   AF-C1DY07-F1
#
_cell.length_a   1.000
_cell.length_b   1.000
_cell.length_c   1.000
_cell.angle_alpha   90.00
_cell.angle_beta   90.00
_cell.angle_gamma   90.00
#
_symmetry.space_group_name_H-M   'P 1'
#
loop_
_entity.id
_entity.type
_entity.pdbx_description
1 polymer ?
#
loop_
_entity_poly.entity_id
_entity_poly.type
_entity_poly.pdbx_seq_one_letter_code
_entity_poly.pdbx_strand_id
1 'polypeptide(L)'
;MASNAMASKRARIDEDRTPVSGEIDYRVVFSAAQVPAGRAGFGIGEEDVAIEFGGSFNRVAHPSDGEIDLAWQAKLRESPKMWDALKFRLASLEVRKTADEPAVTIRVGVTSYKDYVGTNADGVPAARLAALRADGRSNHDDAHAHESRALGVETVLETSDGKFVLLRRSEGVATFRGVFNGPSGHPEPADVGVKNDLTNLDGIEPATVRREMFDAVVKECVEETGIPAAALSRPRLIGAMTDSFGKPDLLFHTRTSLTAEQVGTCLTNASEAWESSAADVVDATPPEDVESRAGADVGKGPAGEEEQFRCLRPGEPAPFAHGASILRNPPTRNDRASGASAMTRAFWARDPRFISPVTRAAVDCLYMLESLREKSGTAGGAREERVMDNALDAAMDHELFDVARAIERRMLMSAGFA
;
A
#
# COMPACT_ATOMS: atom_id res chain seq x y z
N MET A 1 3.60 -42.88 -30.51
CA MET A 1 2.64 -42.11 -29.71
C MET A 1 3.42 -41.19 -28.81
N ALA A 2 3.57 -39.92 -29.20
CA ALA A 2 4.19 -38.89 -28.40
C ALA A 2 3.14 -37.79 -28.25
N SER A 3 2.64 -37.58 -27.03
CA SER A 3 1.67 -36.50 -26.77
C SER A 3 2.42 -35.20 -26.50
N ASN A 4 2.24 -34.25 -27.41
CA ASN A 4 2.59 -32.85 -27.22
C ASN A 4 1.82 -32.28 -26.02
N ALA A 5 2.54 -31.94 -24.96
CA ALA A 5 2.06 -30.97 -23.98
C ALA A 5 2.37 -29.57 -24.54
N MET A 6 1.37 -28.93 -25.15
CA MET A 6 1.42 -27.50 -25.43
C MET A 6 1.41 -26.75 -24.11
N ALA A 7 2.59 -26.30 -23.66
CA ALA A 7 2.68 -25.25 -22.65
C ALA A 7 2.08 -23.97 -23.25
N SER A 8 0.91 -23.59 -22.75
CA SER A 8 0.25 -22.33 -23.08
C SER A 8 1.14 -21.17 -22.62
N LYS A 9 1.82 -20.49 -23.56
CA LYS A 9 2.38 -19.15 -23.37
C LYS A 9 1.23 -18.17 -23.08
N ARG A 10 0.79 -18.10 -21.82
CA ARG A 10 -0.05 -17.01 -21.31
C ARG A 10 0.88 -15.87 -20.91
N ALA A 11 0.53 -14.66 -21.32
CA ALA A 11 1.29 -13.46 -21.04
C ALA A 11 1.50 -13.30 -19.53
N ARG A 12 2.73 -13.49 -19.07
CA ARG A 12 3.18 -12.90 -17.81
C ARG A 12 3.12 -11.39 -18.02
N ILE A 13 2.48 -10.68 -17.11
CA ILE A 13 2.49 -9.22 -17.09
C ILE A 13 3.96 -8.84 -16.92
N ASP A 14 4.50 -8.09 -17.87
CA ASP A 14 5.90 -7.66 -17.86
C ASP A 14 6.05 -6.60 -16.74
N GLU A 15 6.29 -7.08 -15.52
CA GLU A 15 6.44 -6.32 -14.28
C GLU A 15 7.75 -5.49 -14.24
N ASP A 16 8.55 -5.45 -15.30
CA ASP A 16 9.96 -5.07 -15.16
C ASP A 16 10.50 -4.04 -16.18
N ARG A 17 9.69 -3.02 -16.51
CA ARG A 17 10.21 -1.76 -17.04
C ARG A 17 10.46 -0.79 -15.89
N THR A 18 11.44 -1.09 -15.04
CA THR A 18 11.86 -0.19 -13.97
C THR A 18 12.55 1.05 -14.58
N PRO A 19 12.01 2.27 -14.44
CA PRO A 19 12.77 3.47 -14.78
C PRO A 19 13.91 3.64 -13.78
N VAL A 20 15.13 3.82 -14.27
CA VAL A 20 16.30 4.21 -13.46
C VAL A 20 16.32 5.76 -13.29
N SER A 21 15.21 6.45 -13.57
CA SER A 21 15.02 7.85 -13.18
C SER A 21 14.36 7.89 -11.80
N GLY A 22 14.90 8.68 -10.88
CA GLY A 22 14.35 8.86 -9.52
C GLY A 22 13.01 9.59 -9.47
N GLU A 23 12.10 9.32 -10.41
CA GLU A 23 10.78 9.93 -10.55
C GLU A 23 9.65 9.06 -10.00
N ILE A 24 9.81 7.72 -9.93
CA ILE A 24 8.78 6.79 -9.45
C ILE A 24 9.34 5.94 -8.32
N ASP A 25 8.80 6.09 -7.11
CA ASP A 25 9.24 5.35 -5.91
C ASP A 25 8.40 4.11 -5.60
N TYR A 26 7.33 3.86 -6.37
CA TYR A 26 6.57 2.61 -6.38
C TYR A 26 5.91 2.28 -7.72
N ARG A 27 5.58 1.01 -7.90
CA ARG A 27 4.73 0.53 -9.00
C ARG A 27 3.52 -0.21 -8.46
N VAL A 28 2.32 0.08 -8.96
CA VAL A 28 1.15 -0.77 -8.75
C VAL A 28 1.27 -1.98 -9.70
N VAL A 29 1.40 -3.17 -9.09
CA VAL A 29 1.50 -4.46 -9.78
C VAL A 29 0.13 -4.94 -10.25
N PHE A 30 -0.89 -4.66 -9.44
CA PHE A 30 -2.26 -5.08 -9.66
C PHE A 30 -3.24 -4.09 -9.05
N SER A 31 -4.36 -3.86 -9.72
CA SER A 31 -5.53 -3.18 -9.15
C SER A 31 -6.79 -3.98 -9.40
N ALA A 32 -7.66 -4.06 -8.39
CA ALA A 32 -8.97 -4.69 -8.51
C ALA A 32 -9.86 -4.00 -9.57
N ALA A 33 -9.55 -2.78 -9.99
CA ALA A 33 -10.17 -2.11 -11.14
C ALA A 33 -9.99 -2.88 -12.47
N GLN A 34 -8.99 -3.77 -12.56
CA GLN A 34 -8.72 -4.62 -13.71
C GLN A 34 -9.62 -5.87 -13.76
N VAL A 35 -10.34 -6.18 -12.67
CA VAL A 35 -11.21 -7.35 -12.58
C VAL A 35 -12.61 -7.01 -13.12
N PRO A 36 -13.28 -7.92 -13.86
CA PRO A 36 -14.61 -7.65 -14.42
C PRO A 36 -15.64 -7.15 -13.39
N ALA A 37 -16.45 -6.18 -13.82
CA ALA A 37 -17.52 -5.61 -13.02
C ALA A 37 -18.51 -6.70 -12.55
N GLY A 38 -18.78 -6.75 -11.24
CA GLY A 38 -19.61 -7.77 -10.58
C GLY A 38 -18.84 -8.72 -9.66
N ARG A 39 -17.51 -8.86 -9.85
CA ARG A 39 -16.65 -9.66 -8.96
C ARG A 39 -15.95 -8.82 -7.89
N ALA A 40 -15.58 -7.60 -8.26
CA ALA A 40 -14.72 -6.76 -7.44
C ALA A 40 -15.44 -5.76 -6.55
N GLY A 41 -16.78 -5.72 -6.48
CA GLY A 41 -17.54 -4.77 -5.64
C GLY A 41 -16.83 -3.43 -5.35
N PHE A 42 -16.32 -3.28 -4.11
CA PHE A 42 -15.34 -2.26 -3.71
C PHE A 42 -14.06 -2.96 -3.19
N GLY A 43 -13.33 -3.62 -4.09
CA GLY A 43 -12.24 -4.56 -3.81
C GLY A 43 -12.67 -6.05 -3.78
N ILE A 44 -11.70 -6.95 -3.79
CA ILE A 44 -11.88 -8.40 -3.88
C ILE A 44 -12.03 -8.99 -2.47
N GLY A 45 -13.06 -9.83 -2.27
CA GLY A 45 -13.27 -10.55 -1.01
C GLY A 45 -12.30 -11.71 -0.84
N GLU A 46 -12.11 -12.18 0.40
CA GLU A 46 -11.24 -13.32 0.72
C GLU A 46 -11.61 -14.56 -0.11
N GLU A 47 -12.89 -14.81 -0.31
CA GLU A 47 -13.44 -15.93 -1.07
C GLU A 47 -13.02 -15.96 -2.54
N ASP A 48 -12.70 -14.80 -3.11
CA ASP A 48 -12.29 -14.63 -4.50
C ASP A 48 -10.76 -14.62 -4.67
N VAL A 49 -10.01 -14.84 -3.58
CA VAL A 49 -8.55 -14.99 -3.62
C VAL A 49 -8.17 -16.46 -3.49
N ALA A 50 -7.32 -16.93 -4.40
CA ALA A 50 -6.64 -18.22 -4.28
C ALA A 50 -5.20 -18.02 -3.82
N ILE A 51 -4.73 -18.93 -2.96
CA ILE A 51 -3.33 -19.04 -2.58
C ILE A 51 -2.76 -20.33 -3.15
N GLU A 52 -1.60 -20.24 -3.79
CA GLU A 52 -0.71 -21.38 -3.99
C GLU A 52 0.47 -21.20 -3.04
N PHE A 53 0.65 -22.13 -2.10
CA PHE A 53 1.66 -22.03 -1.03
C PHE A 53 2.62 -23.22 -1.09
N GLY A 54 3.92 -22.97 -0.90
CA GLY A 54 4.91 -24.03 -0.84
C GLY A 54 6.35 -23.60 -1.09
N GLY A 55 7.29 -24.50 -0.81
CA GLY A 55 8.73 -24.21 -0.85
C GLY A 55 9.27 -23.89 -2.25
N SER A 56 8.57 -24.31 -3.31
CA SER A 56 8.89 -23.93 -4.70
C SER A 56 8.73 -22.43 -4.97
N PHE A 57 8.04 -21.70 -4.08
CA PHE A 57 7.87 -20.25 -4.14
C PHE A 57 8.81 -19.50 -3.20
N ASN A 58 9.73 -20.19 -2.51
CA ASN A 58 10.77 -19.56 -1.71
C ASN A 58 11.82 -18.88 -2.59
N ARG A 59 12.65 -18.04 -1.98
CA ARG A 59 13.83 -17.44 -2.63
C ARG A 59 14.80 -18.55 -3.05
N VAL A 60 15.35 -18.44 -4.25
CA VAL A 60 16.46 -19.28 -4.71
C VAL A 60 17.77 -18.70 -4.18
N ALA A 61 18.55 -19.53 -3.47
CA ALA A 61 19.86 -19.14 -2.96
C ALA A 61 20.78 -18.65 -4.09
N HIS A 62 21.56 -17.60 -3.82
CA HIS A 62 22.48 -17.01 -4.77
C HIS A 62 23.94 -17.22 -4.30
N PRO A 63 24.93 -17.39 -5.20
CA PRO A 63 26.34 -17.54 -4.79
C PRO A 63 26.89 -16.41 -3.91
N SER A 64 26.26 -15.21 -3.95
CA SER A 64 26.62 -14.07 -3.10
C SER A 64 25.81 -13.97 -1.80
N ASP A 65 25.13 -15.02 -1.37
CA ASP A 65 24.33 -15.03 -0.13
C ASP A 65 25.18 -14.74 1.13
N GLY A 66 26.50 -14.91 1.08
CA GLY A 66 27.40 -14.45 2.15
C GLY A 66 27.31 -12.94 2.44
N GLU A 67 26.84 -12.13 1.48
CA GLU A 67 26.58 -10.70 1.68
C GLU A 67 25.31 -10.43 2.50
N ILE A 68 24.36 -11.38 2.57
CA ILE A 68 23.17 -11.27 3.44
C ILE A 68 23.61 -11.24 4.90
N ASP A 69 24.55 -12.12 5.29
CA ASP A 69 25.12 -12.12 6.63
C ASP A 69 25.82 -10.81 6.97
N LEU A 70 26.58 -10.26 6.02
CA LEU A 70 27.28 -8.99 6.21
C LEU A 70 26.29 -7.83 6.39
N ALA A 71 25.24 -7.75 5.57
CA ALA A 71 24.20 -6.74 5.68
C ALA A 71 23.45 -6.86 7.02
N TRP A 72 23.13 -8.08 7.45
CA TRP A 72 22.48 -8.33 8.72
C TRP A 72 23.33 -7.91 9.92
N GLN A 73 24.63 -8.24 9.93
CA GLN A 73 25.54 -7.80 10.98
C GLN A 73 25.75 -6.28 11.00
N ALA A 74 25.70 -5.62 9.83
CA ALA A 74 25.67 -4.15 9.79
C ALA A 74 24.38 -3.62 10.44
N LYS A 75 23.22 -4.21 10.11
CA LYS A 75 21.94 -3.78 10.67
C LYS A 75 21.83 -3.98 12.18
N LEU A 76 22.33 -5.09 12.71
CA LEU A 76 22.37 -5.34 14.15
C LEU A 76 23.27 -4.34 14.91
N ARG A 77 24.30 -3.78 14.26
CA ARG A 77 25.12 -2.71 14.87
C ARG A 77 24.36 -1.39 14.96
N GLU A 78 23.52 -1.09 13.98
CA GLU A 78 22.65 0.11 13.98
C GLU A 78 21.44 -0.05 14.92
N SER A 79 20.90 -1.25 15.02
CA SER A 79 19.68 -1.57 15.77
C SER A 79 19.83 -2.87 16.57
N PRO A 80 20.55 -2.85 17.71
CA PRO A 80 20.91 -4.07 18.46
C PRO A 80 19.75 -4.87 19.03
N LYS A 81 18.55 -4.28 19.10
CA LYS A 81 17.32 -4.93 19.57
C LYS A 81 16.56 -5.68 18.46
N MET A 82 16.99 -5.56 17.22
CA MET A 82 16.36 -6.21 16.07
C MET A 82 16.62 -7.72 16.09
N TRP A 83 15.65 -8.51 15.67
CA TRP A 83 15.78 -9.97 15.54
C TRP A 83 15.32 -10.42 14.14
N ASP A 84 15.77 -11.61 13.73
CA ASP A 84 15.28 -12.23 12.50
C ASP A 84 13.93 -12.91 12.76
N ALA A 85 13.03 -12.80 11.80
CA ALA A 85 11.69 -13.38 11.83
C ALA A 85 11.33 -13.89 10.44
N LEU A 86 10.53 -14.96 10.38
CA LEU A 86 9.99 -15.43 9.12
C LEU A 86 9.01 -14.41 8.54
N LYS A 87 8.92 -14.34 7.21
CA LYS A 87 7.94 -13.53 6.49
C LYS A 87 7.39 -14.33 5.32
N PHE A 88 6.17 -14.05 4.89
CA PHE A 88 5.71 -14.57 3.61
C PHE A 88 6.48 -13.91 2.47
N ARG A 89 6.80 -14.68 1.42
CA ARG A 89 7.42 -14.19 0.19
C ARG A 89 6.38 -14.14 -0.91
N LEU A 90 6.22 -12.99 -1.56
CA LEU A 90 5.45 -12.92 -2.80
C LEU A 90 6.29 -13.42 -3.98
N ALA A 91 5.93 -14.58 -4.54
CA ALA A 91 6.56 -15.11 -5.74
C ALA A 91 5.92 -14.57 -7.01
N SER A 92 4.58 -14.54 -7.09
CA SER A 92 3.86 -13.97 -8.23
C SER A 92 2.40 -13.68 -7.87
N LEU A 93 1.78 -12.75 -8.57
CA LEU A 93 0.35 -12.49 -8.50
C LEU A 93 -0.26 -12.56 -9.91
N GLU A 94 -1.34 -13.32 -10.07
CA GLU A 94 -2.03 -13.46 -11.35
C GLU A 94 -3.50 -13.09 -11.24
N VAL A 95 -3.93 -12.14 -12.07
CA VAL A 95 -5.34 -11.75 -12.20
C VAL A 95 -6.03 -12.70 -13.18
N ARG A 96 -7.17 -13.24 -12.77
CA ARG A 96 -8.04 -14.07 -13.63
C ARG A 96 -9.22 -13.24 -14.13
N LYS A 97 -9.56 -13.45 -15.41
CA LYS A 97 -10.61 -12.69 -16.12
C LYS A 97 -11.92 -13.47 -16.29
N THR A 98 -11.95 -14.76 -15.97
CA THR A 98 -13.11 -15.64 -16.12
C THR A 98 -13.94 -15.64 -14.83
N ALA A 99 -15.26 -15.81 -14.91
CA ALA A 99 -16.14 -15.76 -13.74
C ALA A 99 -16.09 -17.02 -12.85
N ASP A 100 -15.64 -18.14 -13.40
CA ASP A 100 -15.68 -19.46 -12.74
C ASP A 100 -14.43 -19.78 -11.90
N GLU A 101 -13.44 -18.89 -11.88
CA GLU A 101 -12.17 -19.05 -11.16
C GLU A 101 -11.98 -17.89 -10.17
N PRO A 102 -11.23 -18.07 -9.06
CA PRO A 102 -10.84 -16.98 -8.16
C PRO A 102 -10.26 -15.78 -8.92
N ALA A 103 -10.61 -14.55 -8.52
CA ALA A 103 -10.28 -13.32 -9.24
C ALA A 103 -8.77 -13.07 -9.26
N VAL A 104 -8.08 -13.48 -8.19
CA VAL A 104 -6.63 -13.38 -8.06
C VAL A 104 -6.07 -14.69 -7.53
N THR A 105 -4.96 -15.15 -8.10
CA THR A 105 -4.13 -16.21 -7.54
C THR A 105 -2.82 -15.60 -7.07
N ILE A 106 -2.50 -15.74 -5.78
CA ILE A 106 -1.26 -15.26 -5.19
C ILE A 106 -0.40 -16.48 -4.86
N ARG A 107 0.82 -16.51 -5.40
CA ARG A 107 1.79 -17.57 -5.12
C ARG A 107 2.74 -17.10 -4.04
N VAL A 108 2.77 -17.84 -2.95
CA VAL A 108 3.39 -17.43 -1.70
C VAL A 108 4.39 -18.49 -1.24
N GLY A 109 5.61 -18.06 -0.97
CA GLY A 109 6.61 -18.84 -0.25
C GLY A 109 6.85 -18.28 1.14
N VAL A 110 7.96 -18.67 1.75
CA VAL A 110 8.46 -18.14 3.01
C VAL A 110 9.89 -17.63 2.81
N THR A 111 10.21 -16.53 3.49
CA THR A 111 11.53 -15.90 3.56
C THR A 111 11.77 -15.46 5.01
N SER A 112 12.82 -14.68 5.26
CA SER A 112 13.05 -14.06 6.55
C SER A 112 13.37 -12.58 6.42
N TYR A 113 13.23 -11.87 7.53
CA TYR A 113 13.56 -10.45 7.60
C TYR A 113 15.07 -10.22 7.35
N LYS A 114 15.92 -11.15 7.78
CA LYS A 114 17.35 -11.15 7.44
C LYS A 114 17.59 -11.24 5.93
N ASP A 115 16.92 -12.15 5.24
CA ASP A 115 17.01 -12.26 3.79
C ASP A 115 16.54 -10.96 3.10
N TYR A 116 15.48 -10.34 3.61
CA TYR A 116 15.00 -9.05 3.12
C TYR A 116 16.07 -7.96 3.22
N VAL A 117 16.69 -7.81 4.40
CA VAL A 117 17.79 -6.85 4.63
C VAL A 117 18.95 -7.05 3.64
N GLY A 118 19.26 -8.29 3.27
CA GLY A 118 20.40 -8.62 2.41
C GLY A 118 20.13 -8.62 0.90
N THR A 119 18.87 -8.53 0.48
CA THR A 119 18.50 -8.74 -0.95
C THR A 119 17.72 -7.58 -1.56
N ASN A 120 16.66 -7.08 -0.90
CA ASN A 120 15.76 -6.10 -1.51
C ASN A 120 15.16 -5.09 -0.51
N ALA A 121 15.87 -4.81 0.59
CA ALA A 121 15.56 -3.70 1.50
C ALA A 121 16.18 -2.38 1.04
N ASP A 122 15.62 -1.27 1.54
CA ASP A 122 16.24 0.05 1.43
C ASP A 122 17.67 0.03 2.03
N GLY A 123 18.62 0.55 1.28
CA GLY A 123 20.06 0.52 1.60
C GLY A 123 20.86 -0.61 0.93
N VAL A 124 20.21 -1.58 0.27
CA VAL A 124 20.93 -2.54 -0.59
C VAL A 124 21.53 -1.78 -1.78
N PRO A 125 22.83 -1.93 -2.09
CA PRO A 125 23.43 -1.24 -3.22
C PRO A 125 22.71 -1.55 -4.54
N ALA A 126 22.34 -0.52 -5.30
CA ALA A 126 21.59 -0.68 -6.55
C ALA A 126 22.28 -1.65 -7.56
N ALA A 127 23.62 -1.65 -7.60
CA ALA A 127 24.38 -2.57 -8.44
C ALA A 127 24.23 -4.05 -8.01
N ARG A 128 24.13 -4.30 -6.69
CA ARG A 128 23.88 -5.65 -6.16
C ARG A 128 22.49 -6.12 -6.53
N LEU A 129 21.47 -5.29 -6.29
CA LEU A 129 20.09 -5.60 -6.66
C LEU A 129 19.96 -5.86 -8.17
N ALA A 130 20.60 -5.04 -9.00
CA ALA A 130 20.63 -5.23 -10.45
C ALA A 130 21.32 -6.55 -10.87
N ALA A 131 22.40 -6.94 -10.19
CA ALA A 131 23.09 -8.21 -10.45
C ALA A 131 22.21 -9.42 -10.08
N LEU A 132 21.59 -9.40 -8.89
CA LEU A 132 20.64 -10.44 -8.49
C LEU A 132 19.50 -10.60 -9.51
N ARG A 133 18.95 -9.47 -10.00
CA ARG A 133 17.89 -9.48 -11.00
C ARG A 133 18.35 -10.00 -12.36
N ALA A 134 19.57 -9.65 -12.78
CA ALA A 134 20.14 -10.14 -14.04
C ALA A 134 20.37 -11.65 -14.02
N ASP A 135 20.88 -12.18 -12.91
CA ASP A 135 21.12 -13.62 -12.73
C ASP A 135 19.79 -14.38 -12.60
N GLY A 136 18.81 -13.82 -11.89
CA GLY A 136 17.46 -14.38 -11.79
C GLY A 136 16.81 -14.56 -13.17
N ARG A 137 16.84 -13.51 -14.02
CA ARG A 137 16.33 -13.59 -15.40
C ARG A 137 17.06 -14.65 -16.22
N SER A 138 18.39 -14.70 -16.10
CA SER A 138 19.22 -15.58 -16.95
C SER A 138 19.07 -17.05 -16.59
N ASN A 139 18.88 -17.37 -15.30
CA ASN A 139 18.95 -18.74 -14.80
C ASN A 139 17.59 -19.32 -14.38
N HIS A 140 16.60 -18.47 -14.09
CA HIS A 140 15.32 -18.89 -13.50
C HIS A 140 14.08 -18.38 -14.25
N ASP A 141 14.24 -17.57 -15.31
CA ASP A 141 13.13 -16.87 -15.98
C ASP A 141 12.27 -16.06 -14.99
N ASP A 142 12.93 -15.53 -13.95
CA ASP A 142 12.32 -14.72 -12.88
C ASP A 142 13.37 -13.74 -12.35
N ALA A 143 13.19 -12.44 -12.62
CA ALA A 143 14.07 -11.39 -12.12
C ALA A 143 14.16 -11.35 -10.60
N HIS A 144 13.14 -11.86 -9.91
CA HIS A 144 13.05 -11.81 -8.46
C HIS A 144 13.41 -13.13 -7.79
N ALA A 145 13.94 -14.11 -8.53
CA ALA A 145 14.26 -15.44 -8.02
C ALA A 145 15.17 -15.39 -6.77
N HIS A 146 16.12 -14.45 -6.76
CA HIS A 146 17.11 -14.30 -5.69
C HIS A 146 16.76 -13.24 -4.63
N GLU A 147 15.56 -12.67 -4.69
CA GLU A 147 15.09 -11.67 -3.74
C GLU A 147 14.17 -12.28 -2.66
N SER A 148 14.25 -11.76 -1.45
CA SER A 148 13.37 -12.14 -0.33
C SER A 148 11.92 -11.81 -0.63
N ARG A 149 11.64 -10.61 -1.14
CA ARG A 149 10.29 -10.10 -1.41
C ARG A 149 9.32 -10.34 -0.27
N ALA A 150 9.79 -10.03 0.96
CA ALA A 150 9.00 -10.09 2.18
C ALA A 150 7.71 -9.27 2.03
N LEU A 151 6.60 -9.99 1.94
CA LEU A 151 5.28 -9.44 1.65
C LEU A 151 4.73 -8.72 2.88
N GLY A 152 4.34 -7.47 2.71
CA GLY A 152 3.55 -6.76 3.71
C GLY A 152 2.13 -6.51 3.26
N VAL A 153 1.38 -5.86 4.15
CA VAL A 153 0.00 -5.45 3.92
C VAL A 153 -0.17 -4.01 4.41
N GLU A 154 -1.00 -3.26 3.72
CA GLU A 154 -1.47 -1.96 4.19
C GLU A 154 -2.94 -1.81 3.83
N THR A 155 -3.71 -1.13 4.67
CA THR A 155 -5.10 -0.78 4.37
C THR A 155 -5.33 0.72 4.38
N VAL A 156 -6.13 1.18 3.41
CA VAL A 156 -6.88 2.42 3.59
C VAL A 156 -8.02 2.13 4.55
N LEU A 157 -7.97 2.73 5.75
CA LEU A 157 -9.00 2.58 6.77
C LEU A 157 -9.97 3.76 6.71
N GLU A 158 -11.21 3.51 6.29
CA GLU A 158 -12.26 4.52 6.13
C GLU A 158 -13.23 4.55 7.32
N THR A 159 -13.49 5.73 7.86
CA THR A 159 -14.46 5.98 8.94
C THR A 159 -15.89 6.05 8.42
N SER A 160 -16.87 5.90 9.31
CA SER A 160 -18.30 5.97 8.95
C SER A 160 -18.71 7.34 8.40
N ASP A 161 -17.94 8.39 8.69
CA ASP A 161 -18.11 9.76 8.20
C ASP A 161 -17.18 10.11 7.01
N GLY A 162 -16.64 9.10 6.32
CA GLY A 162 -15.97 9.23 5.03
C GLY A 162 -14.56 9.82 5.10
N LYS A 163 -13.83 9.57 6.21
CA LYS A 163 -12.44 10.01 6.38
C LYS A 163 -11.50 8.81 6.39
N PHE A 164 -10.25 9.00 5.99
CA PHE A 164 -9.19 8.01 6.10
C PHE A 164 -8.36 8.23 7.36
N VAL A 165 -7.93 7.15 7.98
CA VAL A 165 -7.02 7.17 9.13
C VAL A 165 -5.59 7.07 8.62
N LEU A 166 -4.75 8.02 9.03
CA LEU A 166 -3.31 8.04 8.76
C LEU A 166 -2.52 7.99 10.05
N LEU A 167 -1.41 7.27 10.04
CA LEU A 167 -0.50 7.08 11.16
C LEU A 167 0.88 7.61 10.78
N ARG A 168 1.40 8.57 11.54
CA ARG A 168 2.72 9.15 11.31
C ARG A 168 3.78 8.25 11.93
N ARG A 169 4.58 7.61 11.09
CA ARG A 169 5.64 6.70 11.49
C ARG A 169 6.64 7.38 12.43
N SER A 170 7.01 6.70 13.51
CA SER A 170 7.89 7.24 14.55
C SER A 170 9.36 7.28 14.10
N GLU A 171 10.24 7.88 14.91
CA GLU A 171 11.69 7.77 14.71
C GLU A 171 12.22 6.39 15.12
N GLY A 172 11.41 5.53 15.73
CA GLY A 172 11.81 4.20 16.19
C GLY A 172 11.82 3.14 15.08
N VAL A 173 11.09 3.37 13.99
CA VAL A 173 10.86 2.36 12.95
C VAL A 173 11.99 2.28 11.91
N ALA A 174 12.08 1.14 11.22
CA ALA A 174 13.18 0.86 10.29
C ALA A 174 13.12 1.70 9.00
N THR A 175 11.92 1.96 8.48
CA THR A 175 11.69 2.60 7.17
C THR A 175 10.71 3.76 7.27
N PHE A 176 10.81 4.72 6.34
CA PHE A 176 9.85 5.81 6.16
C PHE A 176 9.56 6.63 7.44
N ARG A 177 10.59 7.01 8.18
CA ARG A 177 10.47 7.76 9.44
C ARG A 177 9.80 9.11 9.20
N GLY A 178 8.83 9.46 10.05
CA GLY A 178 8.18 10.77 10.04
C GLY A 178 7.16 11.00 8.92
N VAL A 179 6.98 10.04 8.00
CA VAL A 179 5.93 10.07 6.96
C VAL A 179 4.67 9.37 7.47
N PHE A 180 3.53 9.64 6.83
CA PHE A 180 2.26 9.01 7.13
C PHE A 180 2.02 7.74 6.30
N ASN A 181 1.42 6.75 6.98
CA ASN A 181 0.94 5.51 6.41
C ASN A 181 -0.54 5.27 6.76
N GLY A 182 -1.23 4.42 5.99
CA GLY A 182 -2.40 3.73 6.53
C GLY A 182 -1.98 2.66 7.55
N PRO A 183 -2.93 2.04 8.28
CA PRO A 183 -2.59 0.91 9.13
C PRO A 183 -1.93 -0.22 8.34
N SER A 184 -0.80 -0.73 8.81
CA SER A 184 0.11 -1.55 8.01
C SER A 184 0.90 -2.55 8.83
N GLY A 185 1.42 -3.59 8.18
CA GLY A 185 2.39 -4.50 8.80
C GLY A 185 2.67 -5.74 7.96
N HIS A 186 2.89 -6.89 8.61
CA HIS A 186 3.27 -8.13 7.92
C HIS A 186 2.44 -9.32 8.40
N PRO A 187 1.78 -10.05 7.50
CA PRO A 187 1.22 -11.35 7.83
C PRO A 187 2.36 -12.30 8.25
N GLU A 188 2.16 -13.06 9.32
CA GLU A 188 3.24 -13.82 9.95
C GLU A 188 3.09 -15.32 9.64
N PRO A 189 4.12 -15.97 9.03
CA PRO A 189 4.09 -17.42 8.81
C PRO A 189 3.86 -18.24 10.08
N ALA A 190 4.31 -17.73 11.23
CA ALA A 190 4.11 -18.37 12.52
C ALA A 190 2.62 -18.53 12.89
N ASP A 191 1.77 -17.57 12.50
CA ASP A 191 0.34 -17.54 12.84
C ASP A 191 -0.45 -18.61 12.05
N VAL A 192 0.12 -19.16 10.98
CA VAL A 192 -0.43 -20.31 10.24
C VAL A 192 0.29 -21.63 10.54
N GLY A 193 1.22 -21.64 11.50
CA GLY A 193 1.93 -22.84 11.95
C GLY A 193 3.23 -23.15 11.22
N VAL A 194 3.75 -22.24 10.39
CA VAL A 194 5.10 -22.36 9.83
C VAL A 194 6.12 -22.19 10.95
N LYS A 195 6.98 -23.19 11.11
CA LYS A 195 8.08 -23.18 12.08
C LYS A 195 9.34 -22.63 11.42
N ASN A 196 10.43 -22.49 12.19
CA ASN A 196 11.74 -22.02 11.70
C ASN A 196 12.43 -22.92 10.63
N ASP A 197 11.69 -23.81 9.98
CA ASP A 197 12.15 -24.65 8.89
C ASP A 197 11.45 -24.25 7.58
N LEU A 198 12.16 -23.49 6.75
CA LEU A 198 11.70 -23.02 5.44
C LEU A 198 11.49 -24.16 4.43
N THR A 199 11.99 -25.36 4.73
CA THR A 199 11.98 -26.50 3.80
C THR A 199 10.80 -27.44 4.01
N ASN A 200 10.16 -27.39 5.18
CA ASN A 200 9.01 -28.21 5.52
C ASN A 200 7.75 -27.35 5.69
N LEU A 201 7.11 -27.06 4.58
CA LEU A 201 5.83 -26.35 4.51
C LEU A 201 4.64 -27.31 4.31
N ASP A 202 4.90 -28.62 4.36
CA ASP A 202 3.89 -29.65 4.14
C ASP A 202 2.83 -29.63 5.25
N GLY A 203 1.57 -29.76 4.84
CA GLY A 203 0.43 -29.76 5.77
C GLY A 203 -0.08 -28.38 6.18
N ILE A 204 0.52 -27.30 5.68
CA ILE A 204 -0.07 -25.95 5.80
C ILE A 204 -1.09 -25.77 4.66
N GLU A 205 -2.36 -25.72 5.04
CA GLU A 205 -3.45 -25.52 4.08
C GLU A 205 -3.39 -24.10 3.47
N PRO A 206 -3.42 -23.96 2.13
CA PRO A 206 -3.39 -22.64 1.48
C PRO A 206 -4.54 -21.71 1.91
N ALA A 207 -5.68 -22.27 2.30
CA ALA A 207 -6.80 -21.50 2.84
C ALA A 207 -6.48 -20.81 4.19
N THR A 208 -5.60 -21.39 5.00
CA THR A 208 -5.12 -20.77 6.26
C THR A 208 -4.18 -19.62 5.95
N VAL A 209 -3.27 -19.78 4.98
CA VAL A 209 -2.40 -18.69 4.49
C VAL A 209 -3.25 -17.55 3.93
N ARG A 210 -4.29 -17.88 3.15
CA ARG A 210 -5.22 -16.87 2.63
C ARG A 210 -5.88 -16.07 3.75
N ARG A 211 -6.40 -16.77 4.76
CA ARG A 211 -7.05 -16.13 5.91
C ARG A 211 -6.10 -15.20 6.63
N GLU A 212 -4.87 -15.64 6.88
CA GLU A 212 -3.83 -14.83 7.52
C GLU A 212 -3.56 -13.52 6.77
N MET A 213 -3.53 -13.53 5.43
CA MET A 213 -3.34 -12.29 4.65
C MET A 213 -4.42 -11.22 4.94
N PHE A 214 -5.64 -11.63 5.30
CA PHE A 214 -6.74 -10.72 5.62
C PHE A 214 -6.86 -10.47 7.12
N ASP A 215 -6.68 -11.49 7.96
CA ASP A 215 -6.75 -11.36 9.41
C ASP A 215 -5.58 -10.50 9.95
N ALA A 216 -4.39 -10.54 9.30
CA ALA A 216 -3.29 -9.64 9.59
C ALA A 216 -3.71 -8.17 9.44
N VAL A 217 -4.42 -7.80 8.36
CA VAL A 217 -4.89 -6.42 8.17
C VAL A 217 -5.81 -5.96 9.31
N VAL A 218 -6.69 -6.84 9.78
CA VAL A 218 -7.58 -6.56 10.93
C VAL A 218 -6.75 -6.41 12.21
N LYS A 219 -5.77 -7.29 12.42
CA LYS A 219 -4.86 -7.26 13.56
C LYS A 219 -4.07 -5.95 13.60
N GLU A 220 -3.41 -5.55 12.51
CA GLU A 220 -2.67 -4.29 12.42
C GLU A 220 -3.58 -3.08 12.68
N CYS A 221 -4.79 -3.07 12.11
CA CYS A 221 -5.77 -2.01 12.43
C CYS A 221 -6.05 -1.93 13.93
N VAL A 222 -6.31 -3.06 14.58
CA VAL A 222 -6.60 -3.09 16.02
C VAL A 222 -5.40 -2.64 16.83
N GLU A 223 -4.22 -3.17 16.51
CA GLU A 223 -2.99 -2.97 17.28
C GLU A 223 -2.46 -1.53 17.15
N GLU A 224 -2.52 -0.94 15.95
CA GLU A 224 -2.03 0.41 15.68
C GLU A 224 -3.05 1.52 15.98
N THR A 225 -4.36 1.22 15.94
CA THR A 225 -5.41 2.24 16.13
C THR A 225 -6.25 2.07 17.40
N GLY A 226 -6.18 0.92 18.07
CA GLY A 226 -7.02 0.59 19.22
C GLY A 226 -8.51 0.41 18.87
N ILE A 227 -8.89 0.43 17.59
CA ILE A 227 -10.28 0.18 17.16
C ILE A 227 -10.62 -1.29 17.41
N PRO A 228 -11.76 -1.60 18.05
CA PRO A 228 -12.16 -3.00 18.24
C PRO A 228 -12.40 -3.71 16.91
N ALA A 229 -11.94 -4.95 16.77
CA ALA A 229 -12.14 -5.77 15.57
C ALA A 229 -13.62 -5.87 15.15
N ALA A 230 -14.55 -5.88 16.10
CA ALA A 230 -15.99 -5.91 15.85
C ALA A 230 -16.55 -4.64 15.18
N ALA A 231 -15.83 -3.53 15.22
CA ALA A 231 -16.17 -2.30 14.53
C ALA A 231 -15.59 -2.23 13.10
N LEU A 232 -14.70 -3.16 12.74
CA LEU A 232 -14.06 -3.22 11.43
C LEU A 232 -14.85 -4.13 10.48
N SER A 233 -14.99 -3.71 9.22
CA SER A 233 -15.47 -4.57 8.15
C SER A 233 -14.40 -5.61 7.80
N ARG A 234 -14.80 -6.68 7.12
CA ARG A 234 -13.82 -7.57 6.47
C ARG A 234 -12.99 -6.78 5.46
N PRO A 235 -11.64 -6.87 5.48
CA PRO A 235 -10.80 -6.21 4.49
C PRO A 235 -11.10 -6.67 3.07
N ARG A 236 -10.89 -5.77 2.11
CA ARG A 236 -11.09 -6.02 0.68
C ARG A 236 -9.80 -5.73 -0.06
N LEU A 237 -9.28 -6.69 -0.82
CA LEU A 237 -8.06 -6.50 -1.60
C LEU A 237 -8.34 -5.54 -2.77
N ILE A 238 -7.71 -4.37 -2.77
CA ILE A 238 -7.90 -3.33 -3.80
C ILE A 238 -6.73 -3.29 -4.79
N GLY A 239 -5.56 -3.80 -4.42
CA GLY A 239 -4.41 -3.86 -5.30
C GLY A 239 -3.19 -4.51 -4.65
N ALA A 240 -2.07 -4.44 -5.37
CA ALA A 240 -0.75 -4.81 -4.87
C ALA A 240 0.28 -3.86 -5.49
N MET A 241 1.34 -3.55 -4.76
CA MET A 241 2.42 -2.68 -5.23
C MET A 241 3.79 -3.29 -4.94
N THR A 242 4.81 -2.75 -5.59
CA THR A 242 6.21 -2.93 -5.23
C THR A 242 6.89 -1.58 -5.11
N ASP A 243 7.70 -1.38 -4.08
CA ASP A 243 8.56 -0.19 -3.97
C ASP A 243 9.74 -0.24 -4.97
N SER A 244 10.55 0.83 -4.99
CA SER A 244 11.74 0.94 -5.85
C SER A 244 12.81 -0.12 -5.60
N PHE A 245 12.82 -0.77 -4.43
CA PHE A 245 13.72 -1.86 -4.08
C PHE A 245 13.12 -3.24 -4.38
N GLY A 246 11.83 -3.32 -4.71
CA GLY A 246 11.11 -4.54 -5.04
C GLY A 246 10.42 -5.20 -3.85
N LYS A 247 10.29 -4.51 -2.71
CA LYS A 247 9.44 -4.99 -1.61
C LYS A 247 7.97 -4.92 -2.04
N PRO A 248 7.23 -6.04 -1.97
CA PRO A 248 5.81 -6.04 -2.31
C PRO A 248 4.92 -5.82 -1.08
N ASP A 249 3.78 -5.17 -1.32
CA ASP A 249 2.72 -5.02 -0.33
C ASP A 249 1.34 -5.23 -0.99
N LEU A 250 0.49 -6.02 -0.32
CA LEU A 250 -0.93 -6.14 -0.69
C LEU A 250 -1.70 -4.97 -0.10
N LEU A 251 -2.56 -4.36 -0.91
CA LEU A 251 -3.25 -3.12 -0.58
C LEU A 251 -4.72 -3.43 -0.35
N PHE A 252 -5.24 -3.02 0.80
CA PHE A 252 -6.60 -3.29 1.23
C PHE A 252 -7.40 -2.01 1.43
N HIS A 253 -8.72 -2.19 1.41
CA HIS A 253 -9.67 -1.23 1.96
C HIS A 253 -10.44 -1.88 3.10
N THR A 254 -10.55 -1.15 4.21
CA THR A 254 -11.26 -1.57 5.41
C THR A 254 -12.11 -0.40 5.89
N ARG A 255 -13.33 -0.66 6.34
CA ARG A 255 -14.21 0.35 6.92
C ARG A 255 -14.35 0.13 8.41
N THR A 256 -14.48 1.20 9.17
CA THR A 256 -14.95 1.15 10.54
C THR A 256 -16.34 1.74 10.68
N SER A 257 -17.16 1.18 11.57
CA SER A 257 -18.44 1.77 11.94
C SER A 257 -18.30 3.04 12.81
N LEU A 258 -17.07 3.41 13.18
CA LEU A 258 -16.76 4.56 14.01
C LEU A 258 -16.55 5.83 13.17
N THR A 259 -16.90 6.98 13.73
CA THR A 259 -16.53 8.29 13.17
C THR A 259 -15.06 8.60 13.44
N ALA A 260 -14.51 9.57 12.72
CA ALA A 260 -13.17 10.10 12.96
C ALA A 260 -12.90 10.51 14.41
N GLU A 261 -13.88 11.14 15.07
CA GLU A 261 -13.78 11.53 16.48
C GLU A 261 -13.68 10.30 17.41
N GLN A 262 -14.47 9.26 17.12
CA GLN A 262 -14.43 8.01 17.88
C GLN A 262 -13.13 7.24 17.64
N VAL A 263 -12.62 7.22 16.40
CA VAL A 263 -11.28 6.69 16.09
C VAL A 263 -10.20 7.44 16.86
N GLY A 264 -10.28 8.76 16.92
CA GLY A 264 -9.44 9.61 17.77
C GLY A 264 -9.35 9.12 19.21
N THR A 265 -10.49 8.72 19.79
CA THR A 265 -10.55 8.19 21.15
C THR A 265 -9.90 6.80 21.25
N CYS A 266 -10.12 5.93 20.26
CA CYS A 266 -9.55 4.59 20.20
C CYS A 266 -8.02 4.59 20.18
N LEU A 267 -7.40 5.54 19.48
CA LEU A 267 -5.94 5.64 19.34
C LEU A 267 -5.18 5.69 20.68
N THR A 268 -5.83 6.15 21.74
CA THR A 268 -5.24 6.13 23.10
C THR A 268 -5.03 4.72 23.66
N ASN A 269 -5.69 3.71 23.07
CA ASN A 269 -5.61 2.31 23.46
C ASN A 269 -4.79 1.46 22.47
N ALA A 270 -4.14 2.06 21.47
CA ALA A 270 -3.29 1.32 20.53
C ALA A 270 -2.14 0.63 21.27
N SER A 271 -2.04 -0.69 21.14
CA SER A 271 -0.98 -1.50 21.77
C SER A 271 0.39 -1.28 21.12
N GLU A 272 0.39 -0.87 19.85
CA GLU A 272 1.59 -0.59 19.06
C GLU A 272 1.80 0.91 18.82
N ALA A 273 1.34 1.75 19.75
CA ALA A 273 1.56 3.20 19.74
C ALA A 273 3.05 3.64 19.75
N TRP A 274 4.00 2.70 19.80
CA TRP A 274 5.43 2.98 19.65
C TRP A 274 5.86 3.08 18.18
N GLU A 275 5.14 2.41 17.27
CA GLU A 275 5.41 2.42 15.82
C GLU A 275 5.06 3.78 15.19
N SER A 276 4.07 4.46 15.77
CA SER A 276 3.57 5.75 15.30
C SER A 276 3.76 6.86 16.33
N SER A 277 4.17 8.03 15.88
CA SER A 277 4.38 9.23 16.70
C SER A 277 3.17 10.17 16.73
N ALA A 278 2.25 10.02 15.78
CA ALA A 278 1.01 10.76 15.68
C ALA A 278 0.02 10.00 14.81
N ALA A 279 -1.25 10.41 14.84
CA ALA A 279 -2.28 9.97 13.90
C ALA A 279 -3.08 11.17 13.42
N ASP A 280 -3.58 11.10 12.20
CA ASP A 280 -4.43 12.11 11.59
C ASP A 280 -5.64 11.43 10.92
N VAL A 281 -6.75 12.15 10.84
CA VAL A 281 -7.98 11.66 10.19
C VAL A 281 -8.50 12.73 9.26
N VAL A 282 -8.76 12.33 8.03
CA VAL A 282 -8.66 13.23 6.90
C VAL A 282 -9.65 12.84 5.82
N ASP A 283 -10.28 13.82 5.16
CA ASP A 283 -11.40 13.53 4.25
C ASP A 283 -10.97 12.71 3.03
N ALA A 284 -11.79 11.71 2.67
CA ALA A 284 -11.61 10.87 1.49
C ALA A 284 -11.84 11.63 0.16
N THR A 285 -12.52 12.78 0.22
CA THR A 285 -12.80 13.63 -0.95
C THR A 285 -12.15 14.99 -0.75
N PRO A 286 -11.37 15.50 -1.73
CA PRO A 286 -10.79 16.83 -1.63
C PRO A 286 -11.89 17.91 -1.62
N PRO A 287 -11.78 18.96 -0.76
CA PRO A 287 -12.69 20.10 -0.78
C PRO A 287 -12.89 20.76 -2.15
N GLU A 288 -14.11 21.29 -2.38
CA GLU A 288 -14.59 21.85 -3.67
C GLU A 288 -13.80 23.09 -4.16
N ASP A 289 -13.10 23.79 -3.27
CA ASP A 289 -12.57 25.14 -3.50
C ASP A 289 -11.33 25.19 -4.43
N VAL A 290 -10.82 24.03 -4.84
CA VAL A 290 -9.50 23.87 -5.47
C VAL A 290 -9.55 24.05 -7.00
N GLU A 291 -10.67 23.72 -7.62
CA GLU A 291 -10.80 23.75 -9.08
C GLU A 291 -10.91 25.19 -9.63
N SER A 292 -11.23 26.16 -8.79
CA SER A 292 -11.49 27.54 -9.22
C SER A 292 -10.25 28.40 -9.49
N ARG A 293 -9.03 27.92 -9.18
CA ARG A 293 -7.79 28.73 -9.31
C ARG A 293 -6.91 28.39 -10.51
N ALA A 294 -7.31 27.47 -11.38
CA ALA A 294 -6.68 27.29 -12.68
C ALA A 294 -7.14 28.42 -13.64
N GLY A 295 -6.66 29.65 -13.45
CA GLY A 295 -6.97 30.74 -14.37
C GLY A 295 -6.68 32.18 -13.93
N ALA A 296 -6.18 32.43 -12.71
CA ALA A 296 -5.84 33.78 -12.29
C ALA A 296 -4.34 34.06 -12.49
N ASP A 297 -4.08 34.97 -13.42
CA ASP A 297 -2.80 35.61 -13.73
C ASP A 297 -2.02 35.97 -12.45
N VAL A 298 -0.70 35.73 -12.44
CA VAL A 298 0.19 36.01 -11.31
C VAL A 298 0.40 37.53 -11.20
N GLY A 299 -0.62 38.22 -10.71
CA GLY A 299 -0.57 39.64 -10.38
C GLY A 299 0.00 39.84 -8.98
N LYS A 300 1.06 40.66 -8.89
CA LYS A 300 1.65 41.12 -7.63
C LYS A 300 0.58 41.73 -6.71
N GLY A 301 0.26 41.03 -5.62
CA GLY A 301 -0.56 41.50 -4.50
C GLY A 301 0.29 42.19 -3.41
N PRO A 302 -0.33 43.02 -2.56
CA PRO A 302 0.35 44.08 -1.82
C PRO A 302 1.05 43.58 -0.55
N ALA A 303 2.04 44.35 -0.12
CA ALA A 303 2.81 44.12 1.09
C ALA A 303 1.96 44.30 2.35
N GLY A 304 2.13 43.37 3.31
CA GLY A 304 1.74 43.56 4.70
C GLY A 304 0.66 42.61 5.20
N GLU A 305 1.07 41.41 5.62
CA GLU A 305 0.78 40.73 6.90
C GLU A 305 1.16 39.25 6.75
N GLU A 306 2.27 38.85 7.40
CA GLU A 306 2.82 37.50 7.36
C GLU A 306 2.02 36.57 8.30
N GLU A 307 1.40 35.52 7.77
CA GLU A 307 1.08 34.32 8.57
C GLU A 307 2.37 33.55 8.85
N GLN A 308 2.83 33.62 10.11
CA GLN A 308 4.04 32.94 10.57
C GLN A 308 3.83 31.43 10.75
N PHE A 309 4.31 30.65 9.79
CA PHE A 309 4.73 29.27 10.04
C PHE A 309 6.17 29.26 10.57
N ARG A 310 6.37 28.78 11.80
CA ARG A 310 7.69 28.62 12.40
C ARG A 310 8.20 27.20 12.19
N CYS A 311 9.21 27.06 11.34
CA CYS A 311 9.97 25.83 11.11
C CYS A 311 10.92 25.56 12.29
N LEU A 312 10.90 24.34 12.85
CA LEU A 312 11.92 23.88 13.81
C LEU A 312 13.20 23.54 13.04
N ARG A 313 14.35 24.08 13.48
CA ARG A 313 15.64 23.84 12.83
C ARG A 313 16.31 22.57 13.39
N PRO A 314 17.00 21.77 12.56
CA PRO A 314 17.71 20.57 13.02
C PRO A 314 18.71 20.91 14.14
N GLY A 315 18.53 20.32 15.33
CA GLY A 315 19.37 20.52 16.52
C GLY A 315 18.72 21.23 17.71
N GLU A 316 17.49 21.75 17.58
CA GLU A 316 16.71 22.20 18.74
C GLU A 316 16.12 20.98 19.50
N PRO A 317 16.20 20.93 20.84
CA PRO A 317 15.59 19.84 21.61
C PRO A 317 14.07 19.89 21.42
N ALA A 318 13.47 18.74 21.06
CA ALA A 318 12.04 18.61 20.87
C ALA A 318 11.29 19.09 22.14
N PRO A 319 10.31 20.00 22.04
CA PRO A 319 9.70 20.61 23.22
C PRO A 319 8.66 19.71 23.90
N PHE A 320 8.76 18.38 23.77
CA PHE A 320 7.73 17.46 24.26
C PHE A 320 8.33 16.25 24.96
N ALA A 321 7.97 16.07 26.22
CA ALA A 321 8.24 14.87 26.99
C ALA A 321 7.31 13.73 26.52
N HIS A 322 7.82 12.49 26.51
CA HIS A 322 7.06 11.27 26.24
C HIS A 322 5.71 11.26 27.01
N GLY A 323 4.60 11.08 26.29
CA GLY A 323 3.28 10.81 26.89
C GLY A 323 2.18 11.87 26.70
N ALA A 324 2.34 12.86 25.82
CA ALA A 324 1.27 13.85 25.56
C ALA A 324 0.50 13.56 24.26
N SER A 325 -0.63 12.86 24.39
CA SER A 325 -1.73 12.85 23.43
C SER A 325 -2.25 14.27 23.21
N ILE A 326 -2.32 14.73 21.95
CA ILE A 326 -3.18 15.85 21.58
C ILE A 326 -3.89 15.53 20.26
N LEU A 327 -5.06 14.90 20.39
CA LEU A 327 -6.25 15.31 19.64
C LEU A 327 -6.43 16.82 19.84
N ARG A 328 -6.41 17.61 18.77
CA ARG A 328 -7.04 18.94 18.80
C ARG A 328 -8.45 18.80 18.24
N ASN A 329 -9.41 19.09 19.11
CA ASN A 329 -10.85 18.99 18.97
C ASN A 329 -11.44 19.37 17.59
N PRO A 330 -12.63 18.81 17.25
CA PRO A 330 -13.42 19.28 16.12
C PRO A 330 -13.89 20.73 16.33
N PRO A 331 -14.02 21.56 15.28
CA PRO A 331 -14.47 22.94 15.43
C PRO A 331 -15.90 22.99 15.97
N THR A 332 -16.09 23.78 17.03
CA THR A 332 -17.40 24.05 17.61
C THR A 332 -18.26 24.89 16.66
N ARG A 333 -19.57 24.57 16.62
CA ARG A 333 -20.64 25.35 15.97
C ARG A 333 -20.57 26.84 16.38
N ASN A 334 -19.90 27.69 15.60
CA ASN A 334 -20.40 29.03 15.20
C ASN A 334 -19.45 29.91 14.34
N ASP A 335 -18.25 29.48 13.97
CA ASP A 335 -17.41 30.34 13.12
C ASP A 335 -17.56 29.99 11.63
N ARG A 336 -18.38 30.79 10.94
CA ARG A 336 -18.32 30.97 9.49
C ARG A 336 -17.30 32.08 9.18
N ALA A 337 -16.07 31.73 8.86
CA ALA A 337 -15.18 32.53 8.01
C ALA A 337 -13.94 31.72 7.59
N SER A 338 -13.80 31.56 6.27
CA SER A 338 -12.55 31.45 5.50
C SER A 338 -11.28 31.01 6.25
N GLY A 339 -10.92 29.74 6.10
CA GLY A 339 -9.66 29.21 6.63
C GLY A 339 -9.47 27.70 6.49
N ALA A 340 -10.36 26.99 5.80
CA ALA A 340 -10.24 25.56 5.51
C ALA A 340 -9.33 25.25 4.29
N SER A 341 -8.51 26.21 3.86
CA SER A 341 -7.67 26.08 2.66
C SER A 341 -6.20 25.84 3.03
N ALA A 342 -5.84 24.59 3.27
CA ALA A 342 -4.44 24.16 3.16
C ALA A 342 -4.23 22.64 2.92
N MET A 343 -5.28 21.80 2.95
CA MET A 343 -5.12 20.34 2.87
C MET A 343 -5.96 19.73 1.75
N THR A 344 -5.67 20.15 0.52
CA THR A 344 -6.42 19.79 -0.68
C THR A 344 -5.49 19.44 -1.84
N ARG A 345 -5.67 18.26 -2.46
CA ARG A 345 -4.98 17.71 -3.66
C ARG A 345 -3.45 17.54 -3.56
N ALA A 346 -2.73 18.56 -3.09
CA ALA A 346 -1.27 18.55 -2.89
C ALA A 346 -0.81 17.74 -1.67
N PHE A 347 -1.67 17.58 -0.65
CA PHE A 347 -1.33 16.83 0.57
C PHE A 347 -1.59 15.32 0.43
N TRP A 348 -2.58 14.91 -0.38
CA TRP A 348 -2.97 13.51 -0.53
C TRP A 348 -2.08 12.69 -1.46
N ALA A 349 -1.55 13.27 -2.54
CA ALA A 349 -1.26 12.42 -3.68
C ALA A 349 0.22 12.15 -3.99
N ARG A 350 1.18 13.07 -3.76
CA ARG A 350 2.46 12.92 -4.49
C ARG A 350 3.73 13.38 -3.80
N ASP A 351 3.66 13.85 -2.56
CA ASP A 351 4.88 14.25 -1.89
C ASP A 351 5.45 13.09 -1.07
N PRO A 352 6.55 12.45 -1.53
CA PRO A 352 7.18 11.34 -0.82
C PRO A 352 7.74 11.76 0.56
N ARG A 353 7.78 13.06 0.86
CA ARG A 353 8.16 13.58 2.19
C ARG A 353 7.04 13.46 3.22
N PHE A 354 5.79 13.32 2.80
CA PHE A 354 4.63 13.33 3.70
C PHE A 354 3.89 12.00 3.74
N ILE A 355 3.71 11.31 2.60
CA ILE A 355 2.96 10.06 2.52
C ILE A 355 3.85 8.96 1.93
N SER A 356 3.83 7.78 2.55
CA SER A 356 4.62 6.64 2.07
C SER A 356 4.20 6.18 0.66
N PRO A 357 5.11 5.54 -0.09
CA PRO A 357 4.79 4.95 -1.38
C PRO A 357 3.65 3.92 -1.30
N VAL A 358 3.56 3.15 -0.21
CA VAL A 358 2.54 2.11 -0.03
C VAL A 358 1.14 2.73 0.08
N THR A 359 1.02 3.80 0.87
CA THR A 359 -0.26 4.52 1.06
C THR A 359 -0.70 5.24 -0.19
N ARG A 360 0.23 5.88 -0.91
CA ARG A 360 -0.09 6.49 -2.20
C ARG A 360 -0.58 5.45 -3.20
N ALA A 361 0.07 4.29 -3.29
CA ALA A 361 -0.39 3.18 -4.13
C ALA A 361 -1.79 2.67 -3.74
N ALA A 362 -2.10 2.59 -2.44
CA ALA A 362 -3.39 2.13 -1.96
C ALA A 362 -4.51 3.12 -2.31
N VAL A 363 -4.25 4.42 -2.14
CA VAL A 363 -5.17 5.50 -2.51
C VAL A 363 -5.38 5.54 -4.03
N ASP A 364 -4.34 5.35 -4.84
CA ASP A 364 -4.49 5.23 -6.29
C ASP A 364 -5.43 4.08 -6.66
N CYS A 365 -5.25 2.91 -6.05
CA CYS A 365 -6.13 1.75 -6.26
C CYS A 365 -7.58 2.05 -5.88
N LEU A 366 -7.79 2.81 -4.81
CA LEU A 366 -9.11 3.19 -4.33
C LEU A 366 -9.82 4.14 -5.31
N TYR A 367 -9.14 5.19 -5.77
CA TYR A 367 -9.71 6.12 -6.75
C TYR A 367 -10.03 5.43 -8.07
N MET A 368 -9.16 4.52 -8.52
CA MET A 368 -9.43 3.70 -9.70
C MET A 368 -10.71 2.86 -9.52
N LEU A 369 -10.96 2.29 -8.33
CA LEU A 369 -12.19 1.54 -8.05
C LEU A 369 -13.44 2.42 -7.94
N GLU A 370 -13.33 3.60 -7.32
CA GLU A 370 -14.45 4.54 -7.17
C GLU A 370 -14.97 5.02 -8.53
N SER A 371 -14.07 5.34 -9.45
CA SER A 371 -14.40 5.74 -10.83
C SER A 371 -15.27 4.71 -11.57
N LEU A 372 -15.23 3.44 -11.14
CA LEU A 372 -15.97 2.34 -11.74
C LEU A 372 -17.35 2.11 -11.09
N ARG A 373 -17.69 2.73 -9.95
CA ARG A 373 -18.96 2.45 -9.22
C ARG A 373 -20.09 3.44 -9.49
N GLU A 374 -19.81 4.71 -9.76
CA GLU A 374 -20.81 5.80 -9.67
C GLU A 374 -21.89 5.83 -10.78
N LYS A 375 -22.05 4.75 -11.57
CA LYS A 375 -23.15 4.59 -12.56
C LYS A 375 -24.33 3.71 -12.13
N SER A 376 -24.32 3.15 -10.90
CA SER A 376 -25.44 2.33 -10.41
C SER A 376 -26.48 3.08 -9.55
N GLY A 377 -26.34 4.39 -9.32
CA GLY A 377 -27.31 5.16 -8.52
C GLY A 377 -27.02 6.67 -8.50
N THR A 378 -28.08 7.47 -8.55
CA THR A 378 -28.08 8.94 -8.64
C THR A 378 -27.31 9.67 -7.52
N ALA A 379 -26.27 10.45 -7.86
CA ALA A 379 -25.94 11.76 -7.26
C ALA A 379 -24.68 12.41 -7.87
N GLY A 380 -24.83 13.61 -8.46
CA GLY A 380 -23.80 14.66 -8.52
C GLY A 380 -22.71 14.57 -9.61
N GLY A 381 -23.00 15.07 -10.82
CA GLY A 381 -22.04 15.08 -11.95
C GLY A 381 -20.68 15.76 -11.67
N ALA A 382 -20.61 16.70 -10.71
CA ALA A 382 -19.33 17.34 -10.34
C ALA A 382 -18.42 16.44 -9.47
N ARG A 383 -18.99 15.52 -8.68
CA ARG A 383 -18.21 14.52 -7.95
C ARG A 383 -17.71 13.43 -8.91
N GLU A 384 -18.57 13.04 -9.86
CA GLU A 384 -18.26 12.05 -10.90
C GLU A 384 -17.06 12.46 -11.77
N GLU A 385 -17.05 13.71 -12.26
CA GLU A 385 -15.95 14.26 -13.06
C GLU A 385 -14.63 14.29 -12.26
N ARG A 386 -14.69 14.69 -10.98
CA ARG A 386 -13.52 14.77 -10.09
C ARG A 386 -12.89 13.42 -9.76
N VAL A 387 -13.69 12.41 -9.43
CA VAL A 387 -13.17 11.07 -9.14
C VAL A 387 -12.55 10.47 -10.40
N MET A 388 -13.13 10.74 -11.57
CA MET A 388 -12.63 10.26 -12.84
C MET A 388 -11.31 10.91 -13.24
N ASP A 389 -11.19 12.22 -13.08
CA ASP A 389 -9.94 12.94 -13.34
C ASP A 389 -8.82 12.45 -12.42
N ASN A 390 -9.10 12.25 -11.13
CA ASN A 390 -8.11 11.73 -10.18
C ASN A 390 -7.67 10.29 -10.53
N ALA A 391 -8.59 9.44 -10.99
CA ALA A 391 -8.27 8.07 -11.41
C ALA A 391 -7.44 8.03 -12.71
N LEU A 392 -7.71 8.94 -13.66
CA LEU A 392 -6.93 9.08 -14.89
C LEU A 392 -5.52 9.60 -14.59
N ASP A 393 -5.41 10.62 -13.75
CA ASP A 393 -4.13 11.19 -13.29
C ASP A 393 -3.27 10.14 -12.58
N ALA A 394 -3.84 9.33 -11.68
CA ALA A 394 -3.14 8.23 -11.03
C ALA A 394 -2.65 7.17 -12.03
N ALA A 395 -3.48 6.83 -13.02
CA ALA A 395 -3.10 5.86 -14.03
C ALA A 395 -2.00 6.38 -14.98
N MET A 396 -1.98 7.67 -15.26
CA MET A 396 -0.95 8.33 -16.08
C MET A 396 0.40 8.43 -15.38
N ASP A 397 0.42 8.82 -14.10
CA ASP A 397 1.66 9.03 -13.34
C ASP A 397 2.40 7.72 -13.03
N HIS A 398 1.69 6.61 -12.88
CA HIS A 398 2.25 5.32 -12.48
C HIS A 398 2.33 4.28 -13.61
N GLU A 399 2.27 4.73 -14.88
CA GLU A 399 2.31 3.87 -16.07
C GLU A 399 1.31 2.68 -16.00
N LEU A 400 0.12 2.91 -15.44
CA LEU A 400 -0.90 1.88 -15.27
C LEU A 400 -1.69 1.68 -16.56
N PHE A 401 -0.99 1.44 -17.67
CA PHE A 401 -1.52 1.40 -19.04
C PHE A 401 -2.77 0.52 -19.20
N ASP A 402 -2.84 -0.60 -18.50
CA ASP A 402 -3.99 -1.50 -18.56
C ASP A 402 -5.20 -0.95 -17.81
N VAL A 403 -4.97 -0.21 -16.72
CA VAL A 403 -6.04 0.45 -15.96
C VAL A 403 -6.52 1.70 -16.71
N ALA A 404 -5.60 2.54 -17.20
CA ALA A 404 -5.93 3.69 -18.04
C ALA A 404 -6.78 3.27 -19.25
N ARG A 405 -6.41 2.19 -19.94
CA ARG A 405 -7.21 1.66 -21.07
C ARG A 405 -8.55 1.08 -20.64
N ALA A 406 -8.65 0.47 -19.45
CA ALA A 406 -9.93 -0.03 -18.94
C ALA A 406 -10.88 1.13 -18.60
N ILE A 407 -10.35 2.19 -17.97
CA ILE A 407 -11.04 3.43 -17.66
C ILE A 407 -11.50 4.11 -18.97
N GLU A 408 -10.58 4.33 -19.92
CA GLU A 408 -10.85 4.95 -21.22
C GLU A 408 -11.88 4.17 -22.05
N ARG A 409 -11.73 2.85 -22.20
CA ARG A 409 -12.73 2.02 -22.90
C ARG A 409 -14.10 2.13 -22.26
N ARG A 410 -14.15 2.24 -20.93
CA ARG A 410 -15.39 2.40 -20.19
C ARG A 410 -16.00 3.79 -20.37
N MET A 411 -15.18 4.83 -20.51
CA MET A 411 -15.63 6.18 -20.91
C MET A 411 -16.24 6.15 -22.31
N LEU A 412 -15.53 5.54 -23.27
CA LEU A 412 -15.99 5.43 -24.66
C LEU A 412 -17.32 4.66 -24.75
N MET A 413 -17.42 3.51 -24.08
CA MET A 413 -18.67 2.75 -23.98
C MET A 413 -19.81 3.56 -23.36
N SER A 414 -19.49 4.36 -22.33
CA SER A 414 -20.47 5.23 -21.68
C SER A 414 -20.93 6.40 -22.55
N ALA A 415 -20.07 6.86 -23.46
CA ALA A 415 -20.37 7.89 -24.44
C ALA A 415 -21.03 7.33 -25.72
N GLY A 416 -21.37 6.04 -25.74
CA GLY A 416 -22.05 5.38 -26.86
C GLY A 416 -21.12 4.95 -28.00
N PHE A 417 -19.80 4.98 -27.79
CA PHE A 417 -18.81 4.49 -28.74
C PHE A 417 -18.42 3.06 -28.35
N ALA A 418 -18.74 2.09 -29.21
CA ALA A 418 -18.43 0.67 -29.04
C ALA A 418 -17.09 0.28 -29.67
#